data_AF-A0A938RTP9-F1
#
_entry.id   AF-A0A938RTP9-F1
#
_cell.length_a   1.000
_cell.length_b   1.000
_cell.length_c   1.000
_cell.angle_alpha   90.00
_cell.angle_beta   90.00
_cell.angle_gamma   90.00
#
_symmetry.space_group_name_H-M   'P 1'
#
loop_
_entity.id
_entity.type
_entity.pdbx_description
1 polymer ?
#
loop_
_entity_poly.entity_id
_entity_poly.type
_entity_poly.pdbx_seq_one_letter_code
_entity_poly.pdbx_strand_id
1 'polypeptide(L)'
;MTAPRFKPYPAYKNSGVEWLGAIPEHWTVERTKFVARLRSGHTPSRKEQEYWQNCTIPWFGLADVWQIRDGHAEQVTETAEKISELGLANSSARLLPRGTVMLSRTASVGFSAIMGVDMG
;
A
#
# COMPACT_ATOMS: atom_id res chain seq x y z
N MET A 1 26.54 5.38 23.55
CA MET A 1 25.40 6.09 22.92
C MET A 1 25.84 6.52 21.53
N THR A 2 25.25 5.99 20.48
CA THR A 2 25.56 6.35 19.09
C THR A 2 24.93 7.71 18.74
N ALA A 3 25.66 8.54 18.01
CA ALA A 3 25.14 9.83 17.53
C ALA A 3 23.93 9.62 16.60
N PRO A 4 22.93 10.52 16.61
CA PRO A 4 21.76 10.40 15.76
C PRO A 4 22.15 10.45 14.28
N ARG A 5 21.52 9.59 13.47
CA ARG A 5 21.79 9.45 12.02
C ARG A 5 21.47 10.73 11.22
N PHE A 6 20.56 11.57 11.73
CA PHE A 6 20.11 12.79 11.06
C PHE A 6 20.29 14.01 11.96
N LYS A 7 20.60 15.16 11.34
CA LYS A 7 20.68 16.44 12.04
C LYS A 7 19.28 16.90 12.46
N PRO A 8 19.10 17.45 13.67
CA PRO A 8 17.83 18.06 14.06
C PRO A 8 17.55 19.30 13.22
N TYR A 9 16.27 19.64 13.05
CA TYR A 9 15.86 20.87 12.40
C TYR A 9 16.10 22.08 13.33
N PRO A 10 16.28 23.30 12.79
CA PRO A 10 16.59 24.48 13.60
C PRO A 10 15.45 24.92 14.53
N ALA A 11 14.20 24.58 14.19
CA ALA A 11 13.02 24.96 14.96
C ALA A 11 11.92 23.90 14.86
N TYR A 12 11.13 23.79 15.93
CA TYR A 12 10.04 22.83 16.07
C TYR A 12 8.81 23.52 16.65
N LYS A 13 7.63 23.02 16.29
CA LYS A 13 6.33 23.42 16.83
C LYS A 13 5.57 22.21 17.34
N ASN A 14 4.59 22.42 18.21
CA ASN A 14 3.67 21.36 18.62
C ASN A 14 2.81 20.94 17.41
N SER A 15 2.70 19.64 17.13
CA SER A 15 1.90 19.13 16.00
C SER A 15 0.38 19.26 16.20
N GLY A 16 -0.08 19.45 17.43
CA GLY A 16 -1.50 19.35 17.80
C GLY A 16 -2.02 17.91 17.87
N VAL A 17 -1.16 16.90 17.70
CA VAL A 17 -1.49 15.48 17.76
C VAL A 17 -0.74 14.84 18.92
N GLU A 18 -1.48 14.37 19.93
CA GLU A 18 -0.93 13.90 21.23
C GLU A 18 0.20 12.88 21.08
N TRP A 19 0.02 11.87 20.23
CA TRP A 19 1.00 10.79 20.05
C TRP A 19 2.22 11.19 19.20
N LEU A 20 2.15 12.28 18.43
CA LEU A 20 3.20 12.70 17.49
C LEU A 20 4.18 13.71 18.11
N GLY A 21 3.72 14.54 19.05
CA GLY A 21 4.56 15.51 19.76
C GLY A 21 5.01 16.69 18.89
N ALA A 22 6.29 17.06 18.96
CA ALA A 22 6.85 18.20 18.26
C ALA A 22 7.34 17.83 16.85
N ILE A 23 7.05 18.69 15.87
CA ILE A 23 7.42 18.52 14.46
C ILE A 23 8.22 19.74 13.98
N PRO A 24 8.98 19.64 12.87
CA PRO A 24 9.69 20.79 12.32
C PRO A 24 8.73 21.94 12.03
N GLU A 25 9.16 23.18 12.34
CA GLU A 25 8.27 24.35 12.27
C GLU A 25 7.64 24.56 10.88
N HIS A 26 8.38 24.23 9.83
CA HIS A 26 7.95 24.37 8.43
C HIS A 26 7.05 23.22 7.92
N TRP A 27 6.81 22.17 8.72
CA TRP A 27 5.93 21.06 8.33
C TRP A 27 4.46 21.39 8.58
N THR A 28 3.57 20.80 7.77
CA THR A 28 2.12 20.88 7.94
C THR A 28 1.58 19.51 8.31
N VAL A 29 0.66 19.46 9.28
CA VAL A 29 -0.05 18.23 9.67
C VAL A 29 -1.32 18.13 8.85
N GLU A 30 -1.43 17.09 8.04
CA GLU A 30 -2.59 16.84 7.18
C GLU A 30 -3.12 15.42 7.32
N ARG A 31 -4.42 15.24 7.08
CA ARG A 31 -5.01 13.90 7.01
C ARG A 31 -4.73 13.31 5.64
N THR A 32 -4.30 12.05 5.58
CA THR A 32 -3.96 11.35 4.32
C THR A 32 -5.05 11.47 3.25
N LYS A 33 -6.32 11.45 3.63
CA LYS A 33 -7.46 11.60 2.71
C LYS A 33 -7.49 12.91 1.92
N PHE A 34 -6.78 13.96 2.38
CA PHE A 34 -6.69 15.26 1.70
C PHE A 34 -5.48 15.36 0.77
N VAL A 35 -4.49 14.49 0.93
CA VAL A 35 -3.24 14.51 0.15
C VAL A 35 -3.05 13.27 -0.74
N ALA A 36 -3.91 12.26 -0.59
CA ALA A 36 -3.86 11.02 -1.37
C ALA A 36 -5.25 10.55 -1.79
N ARG A 37 -5.31 9.87 -2.95
CA ARG A 37 -6.50 9.17 -3.43
C ARG A 37 -6.51 7.76 -2.83
N LEU A 38 -7.42 7.52 -1.89
CA LEU A 38 -7.55 6.21 -1.26
C LEU A 38 -8.36 5.25 -2.14
N ARG A 39 -7.88 4.01 -2.26
CA ARG A 39 -8.54 2.92 -2.97
C ARG A 39 -8.46 1.65 -2.12
N SER A 40 -9.45 0.77 -2.30
CA SER A 40 -9.50 -0.53 -1.64
C SER A 40 -9.38 -1.61 -2.72
N GLY A 41 -8.55 -2.62 -2.47
CA GLY A 41 -8.56 -3.86 -3.25
C GLY A 41 -9.85 -4.65 -3.03
N HIS A 42 -10.19 -5.50 -3.98
CA HIS A 42 -11.32 -6.41 -3.91
C HIS A 42 -10.96 -7.74 -4.58
N THR A 43 -11.57 -8.82 -4.10
CA THR A 43 -11.39 -10.15 -4.67
C THR A 43 -12.46 -10.37 -5.74
N PRO A 44 -12.10 -10.63 -7.02
CA PRO A 44 -13.06 -11.11 -8.00
C PRO A 44 -13.75 -12.39 -7.50
N SER A 45 -14.99 -12.63 -7.91
CA SER A 45 -15.74 -13.80 -7.46
C SER A 45 -14.97 -15.09 -7.77
N ARG A 46 -14.75 -15.93 -6.76
CA ARG A 46 -14.14 -17.27 -6.94
C ARG A 46 -15.11 -18.28 -7.57
N LYS A 47 -16.41 -17.96 -7.64
CA LYS A 47 -17.42 -18.79 -8.29
C LYS A 47 -17.34 -18.70 -9.82
N GLU A 48 -16.90 -17.55 -10.33
CA GLU A 48 -16.75 -17.30 -11.76
C GLU A 48 -15.34 -17.73 -12.21
N GLN A 49 -15.21 -18.96 -12.68
CA GLN A 49 -13.90 -19.53 -13.01
C GLN A 49 -13.17 -18.74 -14.11
N GLU A 50 -13.90 -18.12 -15.04
CA GLU A 50 -13.35 -17.31 -16.13
C GLU A 50 -12.55 -16.10 -15.63
N TYR A 51 -12.79 -15.63 -14.40
CA TYR A 51 -12.03 -14.54 -13.79
C TYR A 51 -10.60 -14.95 -13.42
N TRP A 52 -10.35 -16.27 -13.37
CA TRP A 52 -9.12 -16.91 -12.90
C TRP A 52 -8.46 -17.79 -14.00
N GLN A 53 -8.91 -17.65 -15.25
CA GLN A 53 -8.32 -18.31 -16.42
C GLN A 53 -7.63 -17.28 -17.32
N ASN A 54 -6.57 -17.68 -18.02
CA ASN A 54 -5.81 -16.81 -18.93
C ASN A 54 -5.39 -15.47 -18.28
N CYS A 55 -4.98 -15.50 -17.02
CA CYS A 55 -4.75 -14.32 -16.21
C CYS A 55 -3.40 -13.66 -16.50
N THR A 56 -3.42 -12.34 -16.68
CA THR A 56 -2.25 -11.53 -17.01
C THR A 56 -1.99 -10.42 -15.99
N ILE A 57 -3.02 -10.01 -15.24
CA ILE A 57 -2.97 -8.86 -14.32
C ILE A 57 -2.53 -9.34 -12.93
N PRO A 58 -1.38 -8.89 -12.40
CA PRO A 58 -1.00 -9.16 -11.01
C PRO A 58 -2.09 -8.73 -10.04
N TRP A 59 -2.41 -9.56 -9.05
CA TRP A 59 -3.44 -9.28 -8.06
C TRP A 59 -2.87 -9.55 -6.67
N PHE A 60 -2.68 -8.50 -5.87
CA PHE A 60 -2.02 -8.62 -4.57
C PHE A 60 -2.99 -9.17 -3.52
N GLY A 61 -2.74 -10.40 -3.07
CA GLY A 61 -3.60 -11.12 -2.15
C GLY A 61 -2.99 -11.37 -0.77
N LEU A 62 -3.72 -12.09 0.08
CA LEU A 62 -3.22 -12.53 1.39
C LEU A 62 -1.97 -13.41 1.28
N ALA A 63 -1.85 -14.17 0.18
CA ALA A 63 -0.70 -15.01 -0.11
C ALA A 63 0.58 -14.21 -0.40
N ASP A 64 0.49 -12.89 -0.63
CA ASP A 64 1.63 -12.02 -0.93
C ASP A 64 2.09 -11.18 0.27
N VAL A 65 1.30 -11.15 1.35
CA VAL A 65 1.58 -10.33 2.55
C VAL A 65 2.95 -10.64 3.16
N TRP A 66 3.42 -11.89 3.08
CA TRP A 66 4.72 -12.27 3.61
C TRP A 66 5.87 -11.51 2.93
N GLN A 67 5.71 -11.09 1.67
CA GLN A 67 6.72 -10.33 0.94
C GLN A 67 6.99 -8.97 1.58
N ILE A 68 5.96 -8.36 2.18
CA ILE A 68 6.00 -6.98 2.70
C ILE A 68 6.04 -6.91 4.23
N ARG A 69 5.98 -8.06 4.88
CA ARG A 69 6.10 -8.17 6.33
C ARG A 69 7.51 -7.75 6.76
N ASP A 70 7.65 -7.16 7.93
CA ASP A 70 8.94 -6.85 8.59
C ASP A 70 9.98 -6.14 7.69
N GLY A 71 9.53 -5.41 6.66
CA GLY A 71 10.38 -4.68 5.72
C GLY A 71 11.12 -5.56 4.69
N HIS A 72 10.65 -6.79 4.46
CA HIS A 72 11.28 -7.74 3.53
C HIS A 72 11.34 -7.22 2.07
N ALA A 73 10.32 -6.50 1.60
CA ALA A 73 10.30 -5.88 0.29
C ALA A 73 9.75 -4.46 0.36
N GLU A 74 10.52 -3.50 -0.15
CA GLU A 74 10.06 -2.12 -0.37
C GLU A 74 9.15 -2.03 -1.61
N GLN A 75 9.40 -2.87 -2.62
CA GLN A 75 8.63 -2.93 -3.85
C GLN A 75 8.13 -4.34 -4.14
N VAL A 76 6.89 -4.45 -4.61
CA VAL A 76 6.29 -5.71 -5.05
C VAL A 76 6.16 -5.72 -6.57
N THR A 77 6.80 -6.67 -7.22
CA THR A 77 6.78 -6.83 -8.69
C THR A 77 6.04 -8.08 -9.14
N GLU A 78 5.83 -9.04 -8.24
CA GLU A 78 5.22 -10.34 -8.53
C GLU A 78 4.18 -10.69 -7.46
N THR A 79 3.15 -11.42 -7.89
CA THR A 79 2.05 -11.85 -7.03
C THR A 79 1.82 -13.35 -7.22
N ALA A 80 1.38 -14.03 -6.16
CA ALA A 80 1.09 -15.45 -6.17
C ALA A 80 -0.02 -15.82 -7.16
N GLU A 81 -0.99 -14.91 -7.35
CA GLU A 81 -2.08 -15.07 -8.29
C GLU A 81 -2.20 -13.86 -9.22
N LYS A 82 -2.83 -14.08 -10.38
CA LYS A 82 -3.21 -13.05 -11.33
C LYS A 82 -4.71 -13.18 -11.59
N ILE A 83 -5.32 -12.10 -12.08
CA ILE A 83 -6.72 -12.08 -12.52
C ILE A 83 -6.79 -11.81 -14.02
N SER A 84 -7.90 -12.20 -14.64
CA SER A 84 -8.16 -11.91 -16.06
C SER A 84 -8.73 -10.49 -16.22
N GLU A 85 -8.65 -9.95 -17.43
CA GLU A 85 -9.33 -8.70 -17.81
C GLU A 85 -10.84 -8.76 -17.49
N LEU A 86 -11.46 -9.93 -17.71
CA LEU A 86 -12.86 -10.15 -17.38
C LEU A 86 -13.10 -10.06 -15.87
N GLY A 87 -12.22 -10.65 -15.06
CA GLY A 87 -12.29 -10.57 -13.60
C GLY A 87 -12.09 -9.17 -13.05
N LEU A 88 -11.22 -8.38 -13.67
CA LEU A 88 -11.05 -6.97 -13.32
C LEU A 88 -12.30 -6.15 -13.71
N ALA A 89 -12.82 -6.33 -14.93
CA ALA A 89 -13.96 -5.58 -15.45
C ALA A 89 -15.28 -5.87 -14.71
N ASN A 90 -15.46 -7.10 -14.21
CA ASN A 90 -16.69 -7.54 -13.54
C ASN A 90 -16.57 -7.62 -12.02
N SER A 91 -15.58 -6.93 -11.44
CA SER A 91 -15.43 -6.82 -10.00
C SER A 91 -15.22 -5.37 -9.54
N SER A 92 -15.17 -5.19 -8.23
CA SER A 92 -14.78 -3.90 -7.63
C SER A 92 -13.25 -3.73 -7.57
N ALA A 93 -12.47 -4.70 -8.05
CA ALA A 93 -11.02 -4.55 -8.18
C ALA A 93 -10.71 -3.40 -9.15
N ARG A 94 -9.55 -2.80 -8.99
CA ARG A 94 -9.12 -1.65 -9.78
C ARG A 94 -7.65 -1.81 -10.09
N LEU A 95 -7.29 -1.68 -11.36
CA LEU A 95 -5.89 -1.60 -11.75
C LEU A 95 -5.32 -0.27 -11.24
N LEU A 96 -4.33 -0.36 -10.36
CA LEU A 96 -3.61 0.77 -9.81
C LEU A 96 -2.24 0.86 -10.48
N PRO A 97 -1.76 2.07 -10.78
CA PRO A 97 -0.49 2.25 -11.46
C PRO A 97 0.69 1.90 -10.55
N ARG A 98 1.80 1.50 -11.14
CA ARG A 98 3.09 1.39 -10.45
C ARG A 98 3.42 2.69 -9.69
N GLY A 99 4.12 2.56 -8.56
CA GLY A 99 4.40 3.65 -7.64
C GLY A 99 3.30 3.92 -6.62
N THR A 100 2.15 3.22 -6.71
CA THR A 100 1.12 3.30 -5.67
C THR A 100 1.61 2.66 -4.37
N VAL A 101 1.35 3.31 -3.23
CA VAL A 101 1.62 2.76 -1.90
C VAL A 101 0.48 1.83 -1.49
N MET A 102 0.83 0.58 -1.19
CA MET A 102 -0.07 -0.42 -0.63
C MET A 102 0.00 -0.39 0.89
N LEU A 103 -1.14 -0.59 1.53
CA LEU A 103 -1.24 -0.73 2.98
C LEU A 103 -2.17 -1.89 3.31
N SER A 104 -1.65 -2.87 4.04
CA SER A 104 -2.47 -3.95 4.56
C SER A 104 -3.31 -3.48 5.75
N ARG A 105 -4.61 -3.75 5.69
CA ARG A 105 -5.62 -3.34 6.69
C ARG A 105 -6.20 -4.50 7.49
N THR A 106 -6.07 -5.73 7.00
CA THR A 106 -6.76 -6.91 7.55
C THR A 106 -5.79 -8.08 7.71
N ALA A 107 -5.91 -8.84 8.81
CA ALA A 107 -5.01 -9.93 9.23
C ALA A 107 -3.54 -9.56 9.49
N SER A 108 -3.03 -8.50 8.86
CA SER A 108 -1.63 -8.07 8.88
C SER A 108 -1.54 -6.53 8.86
N VAL A 109 -2.02 -5.90 9.93
CA VAL A 109 -2.19 -4.45 9.97
C VAL A 109 -0.84 -3.74 9.94
N GLY A 110 -0.72 -2.75 9.04
CA GLY A 110 0.40 -1.80 9.05
C GLY A 110 1.57 -2.16 8.14
N PHE A 111 1.58 -3.35 7.52
CA PHE A 111 2.56 -3.64 6.48
C PHE A 111 2.28 -2.84 5.22
N SER A 112 3.34 -2.32 4.61
CA SER A 112 3.26 -1.45 3.45
C SER A 112 4.40 -1.71 2.49
N ALA A 113 4.14 -1.47 1.21
CA ALA A 113 5.11 -1.54 0.13
C ALA A 113 4.64 -0.70 -1.05
N ILE A 114 5.50 -0.55 -2.05
CA ILE A 114 5.21 0.20 -3.28
C ILE A 114 4.95 -0.81 -4.42
N MET A 115 3.93 -0.56 -5.23
CA MET A 115 3.68 -1.34 -6.44
C MET A 115 4.81 -1.12 -7.45
N GLY A 116 5.59 -2.15 -7.76
CA GLY A 116 6.66 -2.09 -8.76
C GLY A 116 6.14 -2.12 -10.20
N VAL A 117 4.95 -2.67 -10.39
CA VAL A 117 4.20 -2.81 -11.65
C VAL A 117 2.73 -2.43 -11.43
N ASP A 118 1.98 -2.24 -12.52
CA ASP A 118 0.54 -2.05 -12.44
C ASP A 118 -0.14 -3.33 -11.93
N MET A 119 -1.03 -3.21 -10.95
CA MET A 119 -1.66 -4.38 -10.31
C MET A 119 -3.05 -4.06 -9.75
N GLY A 120 -3.85 -5.12 -9.62
CA GLY A 120 -5.24 -5.10 -9.10
C GLY A 120 -5.37 -5.39 -7.62
#